data_AF-A0A420M8Z0-F1
#
_entry.id   AF-A0A420M8Z0-F1
#
_cell.length_a   1.000
_cell.length_b   1.000
_cell.length_c   1.000
_cell.angle_alpha   90.00
_cell.angle_beta   90.00
_cell.angle_gamma   90.00
#
_symmetry.space_group_name_H-M   'P 1'
#
loop_
_entity.id
_entity.type
_entity.pdbx_description
1 polymer ?
#
loop_
_entity_poly.entity_id
_entity_poly.type
_entity_poly.pdbx_seq_one_letter_code
_entity_poly.pdbx_strand_id
1 'polypeptide(L)'
;MIWVPSRDDDLSMSREAKRQAKKATRAGCTPQSLPYQDRSTRLRLAVSQLHQQRKLPNNVGNYSKRIDRALPGKHTQALYDICKRREAGVLSQLRTGMARINSYLNKIGAAESDMCECGCGPETMEHFLFRCTRWEAEREAMRRVRQNMMGNLSFFLGGKSASDGAKWRPNLEAVRATVKFAMATGRLSQEGV
;
A
#
# COMPACT_ATOMS: atom_id res chain seq x y z
N MET A 1 -23.72 9.27 -2.98
CA MET A 1 -24.60 10.42 -3.26
C MET A 1 -25.25 10.13 -4.59
N ILE A 2 -26.57 10.07 -4.67
CA ILE A 2 -27.30 9.74 -5.89
C ILE A 2 -27.94 11.03 -6.39
N TRP A 3 -27.60 11.44 -7.61
CA TRP A 3 -28.24 12.59 -8.23
C TRP A 3 -29.50 12.10 -8.94
N VAL A 4 -30.65 12.70 -8.58
CA VAL A 4 -31.95 12.35 -9.15
C VAL A 4 -32.47 13.55 -9.94
N PRO A 5 -32.82 13.39 -11.23
CA PRO A 5 -33.36 14.47 -12.04
C PRO A 5 -34.70 14.98 -11.50
N SER A 6 -34.99 16.27 -11.68
CA SER A 6 -36.24 16.91 -11.18
C SER A 6 -37.54 16.40 -11.83
N ARG A 7 -37.48 15.53 -12.84
CA ARG A 7 -38.63 15.06 -13.62
C ARG A 7 -39.19 13.72 -13.14
N ASP A 8 -38.46 12.99 -12.29
CA ASP A 8 -38.98 11.78 -11.65
C ASP A 8 -39.82 12.14 -10.43
N ASP A 9 -41.12 12.37 -10.65
CA ASP A 9 -42.11 12.57 -9.59
C ASP A 9 -42.50 11.26 -8.87
N ASP A 10 -41.96 10.11 -9.31
CA ASP A 10 -42.25 8.78 -8.76
C ASP A 10 -41.69 8.56 -7.35
N LEU A 11 -40.68 9.35 -6.95
CA LEU A 11 -40.12 9.29 -5.61
C LEU A 11 -40.89 10.23 -4.69
N SER A 12 -41.81 9.66 -3.88
CA SER A 12 -42.60 10.42 -2.89
C SER A 12 -41.73 11.28 -1.97
N MET A 13 -40.51 10.82 -1.67
CA MET A 13 -39.50 11.54 -0.90
C MET A 13 -39.07 12.88 -1.53
N SER A 14 -38.94 12.94 -2.85
CA SER A 14 -38.54 14.15 -3.58
C SER A 14 -39.64 15.22 -3.53
N ARG A 15 -40.90 14.82 -3.70
CA ARG A 15 -42.07 15.71 -3.58
C ARG A 15 -42.22 16.25 -2.16
N GLU A 16 -42.07 15.38 -1.16
CA GLU A 16 -42.14 15.78 0.25
C GLU A 16 -41.00 16.72 0.63
N ALA A 17 -39.76 16.44 0.21
CA ALA A 17 -38.63 17.33 0.42
C ALA A 17 -38.87 18.72 -0.21
N LYS A 18 -39.38 18.78 -1.44
CA LYS A 18 -39.71 20.04 -2.14
C LYS A 18 -40.84 20.81 -1.44
N ARG A 19 -41.85 20.11 -0.92
CA ARG A 19 -42.95 20.69 -0.14
C ARG A 19 -42.45 21.32 1.16
N GLN A 20 -41.59 20.61 1.91
CA GLN A 20 -41.02 21.10 3.16
C GLN A 20 -40.07 22.28 2.92
N ALA A 21 -39.25 22.25 1.87
CA ALA A 21 -38.40 23.37 1.49
C ALA A 21 -39.21 24.64 1.19
N LYS A 22 -40.29 24.53 0.40
CA LYS A 22 -41.20 25.66 0.13
C LYS A 22 -41.89 26.18 1.39
N LYS A 23 -42.24 25.30 2.33
CA LYS A 23 -42.85 25.69 3.62
C LYS A 23 -41.85 26.46 4.49
N ALA A 24 -40.58 26.07 4.49
CA ALA A 24 -39.52 26.70 5.26
C ALA A 24 -39.09 28.07 4.72
N THR A 25 -39.29 28.36 3.43
CA THR A 25 -38.94 29.65 2.80
C THR A 25 -40.08 30.69 2.84
N ARG A 26 -41.20 30.41 3.49
CA ARG A 26 -42.31 31.38 3.62
C ARG A 26 -41.91 32.52 4.57
N ALA A 27 -42.39 33.73 4.29
CA ALA A 27 -42.14 34.89 5.12
C ALA A 27 -42.65 34.65 6.56
N GLY A 28 -41.82 34.95 7.55
CA GLY A 28 -42.12 34.73 8.97
C GLY A 28 -41.75 33.34 9.51
N CYS A 29 -41.24 32.44 8.70
CA CYS A 29 -40.70 31.16 9.19
C CYS A 29 -39.31 31.35 9.80
N THR A 30 -39.15 30.98 11.06
CA THR A 30 -37.84 30.87 11.70
C THR A 30 -37.22 29.51 11.41
N PRO A 31 -35.90 29.43 11.13
CA PRO A 31 -35.23 28.14 10.98
C PRO A 31 -35.40 27.33 12.26
N GLN A 32 -35.86 26.08 12.14
CA GLN A 32 -35.82 25.16 13.26
C GLN A 32 -34.35 24.94 13.61
N SER A 33 -33.92 25.44 14.77
CA SER A 33 -32.63 25.12 15.35
C SER A 33 -32.64 23.63 15.68
N LEU A 34 -32.00 22.83 14.83
CA LEU A 34 -31.76 21.43 15.16
C LEU A 34 -30.86 21.42 16.41
N PRO A 35 -31.13 20.55 17.41
CA PRO A 35 -30.24 20.41 18.54
C PRO A 35 -28.83 20.13 18.03
N TYR A 36 -27.82 20.77 18.62
CA TYR A 36 -26.42 20.56 18.26
C TYR A 36 -26.10 19.07 18.27
N GLN A 37 -25.88 18.50 17.09
CA GLN A 37 -25.48 17.10 16.95
C GLN A 37 -23.99 17.07 16.66
N ASP A 38 -23.20 16.53 17.59
CA ASP A 38 -21.77 16.31 17.37
C ASP A 38 -21.52 15.08 16.46
N ARG A 39 -22.07 15.14 15.23
CA ARG A 39 -21.94 14.10 14.21
C ARG A 39 -20.47 13.83 13.91
N SER A 40 -19.64 14.87 13.92
CA SER A 40 -18.21 14.77 13.68
C SER A 40 -17.49 13.95 14.73
N THR A 41 -17.75 14.17 16.02
CA THR A 41 -17.15 13.40 17.11
C THR A 41 -17.71 12.00 17.18
N ARG A 42 -19.02 11.81 16.97
CA ARG A 42 -19.62 10.47 16.89
C ARG A 42 -19.01 9.64 15.77
N LEU A 43 -18.81 10.23 14.59
CA LEU A 43 -18.13 9.58 13.46
C LEU A 43 -16.66 9.26 13.82
N ARG A 44 -15.91 10.21 14.38
CA ARG A 44 -14.52 9.99 14.80
C ARG A 44 -14.39 8.86 15.82
N LEU A 45 -15.29 8.82 16.81
CA LEU A 45 -15.33 7.75 17.82
C LEU A 45 -15.64 6.39 17.18
N ALA A 46 -16.64 6.32 16.29
CA ALA A 46 -16.97 5.10 15.58
C ALA A 46 -15.79 4.61 14.70
N VAL A 47 -15.13 5.51 13.98
CA VAL A 47 -13.93 5.18 13.19
C VAL A 47 -12.79 4.69 14.09
N SER A 48 -12.56 5.34 15.23
CA SER A 48 -11.55 4.94 16.21
C SER A 48 -11.82 3.54 16.78
N GLN A 49 -13.07 3.26 17.15
CA GLN A 49 -13.51 1.93 17.61
C GLN A 49 -13.29 0.87 16.52
N LEU A 50 -13.68 1.16 15.27
CA LEU A 50 -13.42 0.26 14.14
C LEU A 50 -11.93 0.03 13.92
N HIS A 51 -11.09 1.06 14.07
CA HIS A 51 -9.63 0.91 13.97
C HIS A 51 -9.05 0.04 15.08
N GLN A 52 -9.58 0.13 16.30
CA GLN A 52 -9.19 -0.76 17.40
C GLN A 52 -9.59 -2.21 17.14
N GLN A 53 -10.79 -2.44 16.59
CA GLN A 53 -11.28 -3.77 16.22
C GLN A 53 -10.54 -4.37 15.02
N ARG A 54 -10.12 -3.53 14.07
CA ARG A 54 -9.38 -3.94 12.86
C ARG A 54 -7.86 -4.05 13.08
N LYS A 55 -7.40 -4.06 14.34
CA LYS A 55 -5.98 -4.31 14.61
C LYS A 55 -5.61 -5.71 14.15
N LEU A 56 -4.59 -5.80 13.31
CA LEU A 56 -4.05 -7.07 12.86
C LEU A 56 -3.52 -7.87 14.07
N PRO A 57 -3.68 -9.20 14.08
CA PRO A 57 -3.12 -10.04 15.12
C PRO A 57 -1.61 -9.84 15.29
N ASN A 58 -1.13 -10.14 16.50
CA ASN A 58 0.30 -10.17 16.77
C ASN A 58 0.97 -11.17 15.81
N ASN A 59 2.13 -10.80 15.25
CA ASN A 59 2.89 -11.52 14.23
C ASN A 59 2.42 -11.42 12.77
N VAL A 60 1.31 -10.74 12.48
CA VAL A 60 0.91 -10.47 11.09
C VAL A 60 1.68 -9.28 10.53
N GLY A 61 2.21 -9.45 9.30
CA GLY A 61 2.92 -8.41 8.56
C GLY A 61 4.32 -8.11 9.08
N ASN A 62 4.94 -9.02 9.85
CA ASN A 62 6.28 -8.81 10.43
C ASN A 62 7.34 -8.44 9.38
N TYR A 63 7.30 -9.05 8.20
CA TYR A 63 8.21 -8.72 7.10
C TYR A 63 8.03 -7.27 6.62
N SER A 64 6.80 -6.85 6.31
CA SER A 64 6.54 -5.48 5.89
C SER A 64 6.86 -4.46 6.99
N LYS A 65 6.60 -4.78 8.26
CA LYS A 65 6.97 -3.95 9.42
C LYS A 65 8.50 -3.84 9.60
N ARG A 66 9.25 -4.90 9.25
CA ARG A 66 10.72 -4.90 9.26
C ARG A 66 11.29 -3.95 8.21
N ILE A 67 10.70 -3.96 7.01
CA ILE A 67 11.08 -3.04 5.93
C ILE A 67 10.66 -1.61 6.27
N ASP A 68 9.47 -1.45 6.83
CA ASP A 68 8.84 -0.14 7.00
C ASP A 68 8.16 -0.01 8.36
N ARG A 69 8.87 0.63 9.28
CA ARG A 69 8.36 0.93 10.63
C ARG A 69 7.30 2.02 10.64
N ALA A 70 7.16 2.79 9.55
CA ALA A 70 6.17 3.86 9.44
C ALA A 70 4.82 3.37 8.92
N LEU A 71 4.60 2.05 8.81
CA LEU A 71 3.33 1.50 8.38
C LEU A 71 2.25 1.59 9.46
N PRO A 72 1.00 1.95 9.09
CA PRO A 72 0.58 2.50 7.79
C PRO A 72 0.93 3.99 7.66
N GLY A 73 1.30 4.46 6.47
CA GLY A 73 1.65 5.86 6.25
C GLY A 73 1.33 6.37 4.84
N LYS A 74 1.19 7.71 4.70
CA LYS A 74 0.89 8.37 3.42
C LYS A 74 1.98 8.14 2.37
N HIS A 75 3.21 7.89 2.80
CA HIS A 75 4.32 7.59 1.91
C HIS A 75 4.08 6.28 1.14
N THR A 76 3.38 5.30 1.73
CA THR A 76 3.04 4.06 1.04
C THR A 76 2.18 4.32 -0.19
N GLN A 77 1.18 5.22 -0.08
CA GLN A 77 0.38 5.62 -1.22
C GLN A 77 1.24 6.27 -2.31
N ALA A 78 2.10 7.22 -1.92
CA ALA A 78 3.00 7.90 -2.85
C ALA A 78 3.96 6.94 -3.60
N LEU A 79 4.36 5.83 -2.98
CA LEU A 79 5.18 4.79 -3.62
C LEU A 79 4.44 4.05 -4.74
N TYR A 80 3.16 3.78 -4.56
CA TYR A 80 2.36 3.05 -5.54
C TYR A 80 1.81 3.97 -6.63
N ASP A 81 1.49 5.22 -6.30
CA ASP A 81 0.96 6.21 -7.25
C ASP A 81 1.95 6.53 -8.39
N ILE A 82 3.25 6.36 -8.16
CA ILE A 82 4.29 6.56 -9.18
C ILE A 82 4.51 5.35 -10.09
N CYS A 83 3.89 4.20 -9.78
CA CYS A 83 4.10 2.92 -10.47
C CYS A 83 2.93 2.61 -11.40
N LYS A 84 3.23 2.05 -12.57
CA LYS A 84 2.19 1.39 -13.39
C LYS A 84 1.67 0.15 -12.68
N ARG A 85 0.49 -0.36 -13.08
CA ARG A 85 -0.12 -1.56 -12.47
C ARG A 85 0.84 -2.74 -12.31
N ARG A 86 1.61 -3.08 -13.35
CA ARG A 86 2.59 -4.18 -13.32
C ARG A 86 3.74 -3.90 -12.34
N GLU A 87 4.27 -2.69 -12.36
CA GLU A 87 5.33 -2.23 -11.44
C GLU A 87 4.86 -2.25 -9.98
N ALA A 88 3.63 -1.80 -9.71
CA ALA A 88 3.02 -1.83 -8.39
C ALA A 88 2.82 -3.26 -7.88
N GLY A 89 2.48 -4.20 -8.77
CA GLY A 89 2.42 -5.63 -8.45
C GLY A 89 3.77 -6.18 -8.00
N VAL A 90 4.84 -5.91 -8.75
CA VAL A 90 6.21 -6.29 -8.38
C VAL A 90 6.61 -5.64 -7.05
N LEU A 91 6.40 -4.34 -6.89
CA LEU A 91 6.71 -3.64 -5.64
C LEU A 91 5.96 -4.24 -4.44
N SER A 92 4.70 -4.64 -4.64
CA SER A 92 3.89 -5.29 -3.61
C SER A 92 4.51 -6.62 -3.19
N GLN A 93 4.89 -7.48 -4.14
CA GLN A 93 5.58 -8.75 -3.88
C GLN A 93 6.89 -8.53 -3.11
N LEU A 94 7.70 -7.55 -3.53
CA LEU A 94 8.96 -7.20 -2.86
C LEU A 94 8.74 -6.75 -1.40
N ARG A 95 7.71 -5.94 -1.15
CA ARG A 95 7.39 -5.36 0.16
C ARG A 95 6.63 -6.28 1.11
N THR A 96 5.95 -7.29 0.61
CA THR A 96 5.28 -8.33 1.42
C THR A 96 6.17 -9.55 1.61
N GLY A 97 7.14 -9.77 0.73
CA GLY A 97 7.95 -11.00 0.69
C GLY A 97 7.15 -12.20 0.18
N MET A 98 5.92 -11.98 -0.27
CA MET A 98 5.04 -12.99 -0.85
C MET A 98 5.24 -12.97 -2.37
N ALA A 99 6.32 -13.59 -2.81
CA ALA A 99 6.80 -13.53 -4.19
C ALA A 99 7.23 -14.93 -4.67
N ARG A 100 7.45 -15.08 -5.99
CA ARG A 100 8.02 -16.31 -6.57
C ARG A 100 9.52 -16.38 -6.27
N ILE A 101 9.86 -16.59 -5.00
CA ILE A 101 11.22 -16.71 -4.46
C ILE A 101 11.26 -17.99 -3.63
N ASN A 102 12.30 -18.80 -3.75
CA ASN A 102 12.32 -20.15 -3.18
C ASN A 102 12.13 -20.16 -1.66
N SER A 103 12.64 -19.18 -0.90
CA SER A 103 12.36 -19.09 0.54
C SER A 103 10.87 -18.97 0.86
N TYR A 104 10.10 -18.25 0.04
CA TYR A 104 8.66 -18.13 0.24
C TYR A 104 7.92 -19.35 -0.30
N LEU A 105 8.30 -19.84 -1.49
CA LEU A 105 7.68 -21.00 -2.11
C LEU A 105 7.84 -22.27 -1.26
N ASN A 106 9.03 -22.51 -0.70
CA ASN A 106 9.28 -23.62 0.21
C ASN A 106 8.46 -23.49 1.50
N LYS A 107 8.40 -22.29 2.07
CA LYS A 107 7.59 -22.01 3.27
C LYS A 107 6.11 -22.34 3.09
N ILE A 108 5.57 -22.20 1.87
CA ILE A 108 4.17 -22.54 1.57
C ILE A 108 4.00 -23.94 0.95
N GLY A 109 5.07 -24.74 0.86
CA GLY A 109 5.05 -26.09 0.28
C GLY A 109 4.94 -26.13 -1.26
N ALA A 110 5.14 -25.01 -1.95
CA ALA A 110 5.11 -24.93 -3.42
C ALA A 110 6.48 -25.26 -4.06
N ALA A 111 7.55 -25.37 -3.28
CA ALA A 111 8.87 -25.77 -3.73
C ALA A 111 9.53 -26.71 -2.70
N GLU A 112 10.26 -27.71 -3.18
CA GLU A 112 10.91 -28.71 -2.32
C GLU A 112 12.09 -28.13 -1.52
N SER A 113 12.73 -27.08 -2.02
CA SER A 113 13.89 -26.44 -1.39
C SER A 113 13.78 -24.91 -1.43
N ASP A 114 14.36 -24.24 -0.44
CA ASP A 114 14.52 -22.79 -0.39
C ASP A 114 15.81 -22.29 -1.08
N MET A 115 16.66 -23.21 -1.55
CA MET A 115 17.96 -22.90 -2.13
C MET A 115 17.85 -22.16 -3.46
N CYS A 116 18.72 -21.18 -3.67
CA CYS A 116 18.85 -20.51 -4.95
C CYS A 116 19.61 -21.39 -5.95
N GLU A 117 19.22 -21.36 -7.22
CA GLU A 117 19.93 -22.01 -8.33
C GLU A 117 21.39 -21.54 -8.49
N CYS A 118 21.76 -20.37 -7.94
CA CYS A 118 23.17 -19.94 -7.92
C CYS A 118 24.05 -20.75 -6.95
N GLY A 119 23.46 -21.56 -6.07
CA GLY A 119 24.18 -22.41 -5.11
C GLY A 119 24.72 -21.69 -3.86
N CYS A 120 24.67 -20.36 -3.78
CA CYS A 120 25.28 -19.61 -2.68
C CYS A 120 24.46 -19.59 -1.37
N GLY A 121 23.28 -20.21 -1.33
CA GLY A 121 22.42 -20.28 -0.15
C GLY A 121 20.92 -20.17 -0.48
N PRO A 122 20.07 -20.02 0.55
CA PRO A 122 18.64 -19.80 0.37
C PRO A 122 18.34 -18.56 -0.47
N GLU A 123 17.41 -18.68 -1.41
CA GLU A 123 16.92 -17.56 -2.19
C GLU A 123 15.96 -16.75 -1.31
N THR A 124 16.49 -15.76 -0.59
CA THR A 124 15.68 -14.75 0.11
C THR A 124 15.53 -13.47 -0.73
N MET A 125 14.67 -12.55 -0.30
CA MET A 125 14.56 -11.23 -0.95
C MET A 125 15.90 -10.48 -0.93
N GLU A 126 16.62 -10.53 0.19
CA GLU A 126 17.94 -9.93 0.34
C GLU A 126 18.96 -10.58 -0.59
N HIS A 127 18.93 -11.92 -0.72
CA HIS A 127 19.79 -12.64 -1.64
C HIS A 127 19.50 -12.21 -3.09
N PHE A 128 18.24 -12.27 -3.51
CA PHE A 128 17.82 -11.87 -4.85
C PHE A 128 18.21 -10.41 -5.17
N LEU A 129 17.90 -9.46 -4.28
CA LEU A 129 18.11 -8.02 -4.50
C LEU A 129 19.55 -7.54 -4.32
N PHE A 130 20.43 -8.28 -3.63
CA PHE A 130 21.77 -7.76 -3.33
C PHE A 130 22.93 -8.74 -3.54
N ARG A 131 22.71 -10.05 -3.53
CA ARG A 131 23.81 -11.05 -3.44
C ARG A 131 23.86 -12.06 -4.57
N CYS A 132 22.74 -12.37 -5.21
CA CYS A 132 22.68 -13.38 -6.26
C CYS A 132 23.58 -12.98 -7.44
N THR A 133 24.53 -13.85 -7.78
CA THR A 133 25.52 -13.64 -8.86
C THR A 133 24.88 -13.68 -10.25
N ARG A 134 23.75 -14.38 -10.40
CA ARG A 134 23.00 -14.48 -11.67
C ARG A 134 22.47 -13.13 -12.17
N TRP A 135 22.26 -12.18 -11.28
CA TRP A 135 21.59 -10.91 -11.58
C TRP A 135 22.54 -9.70 -11.48
N GLU A 136 23.84 -9.91 -11.64
CA GLU A 136 24.83 -8.84 -11.48
C GLU A 136 24.68 -7.72 -12.50
N ALA A 137 24.36 -8.05 -13.75
CA ALA A 137 24.17 -7.08 -14.83
C ALA A 137 22.95 -6.20 -14.58
N GLU A 138 21.81 -6.79 -14.20
CA GLU A 138 20.57 -6.06 -13.92
C GLU A 138 20.72 -5.20 -12.66
N ARG A 139 21.52 -5.64 -11.68
CA ARG A 139 21.73 -4.95 -10.40
C ARG A 139 22.50 -3.63 -10.56
N GLU A 140 23.15 -3.41 -11.69
CA GLU A 140 23.92 -2.21 -11.97
C GLU A 140 23.07 -0.93 -11.85
N ALA A 141 21.80 -0.97 -12.27
CA ALA A 141 20.89 0.15 -12.10
C ALA A 141 20.70 0.56 -10.62
N MET A 142 20.64 -0.42 -9.71
CA MET A 142 20.53 -0.16 -8.27
C MET A 142 21.83 0.35 -7.67
N ARG A 143 22.99 -0.19 -8.12
CA ARG A 143 24.32 0.27 -7.68
C ARG A 143 24.56 1.73 -8.01
N ARG A 144 24.12 2.18 -9.20
CA ARG A 144 24.24 3.58 -9.64
C ARG A 144 23.45 4.56 -8.78
N VAL A 145 22.27 4.17 -8.29
CA VAL A 145 21.47 5.04 -7.42
C VAL A 145 22.21 5.30 -6.11
N ARG A 146 22.66 4.23 -5.43
CA ARG A 146 23.37 4.36 -4.16
C ARG A 146 24.09 3.08 -3.74
N GLN A 147 25.34 2.94 -4.18
CA GLN A 147 26.17 1.76 -3.89
C GLN A 147 26.37 1.48 -2.38
N ASN A 148 26.52 2.53 -1.56
CA ASN A 148 26.74 2.35 -0.11
C ASN A 148 25.49 1.87 0.65
N MET A 149 24.31 1.87 0.03
CA MET A 149 23.08 1.34 0.63
C MET A 149 22.73 -0.06 0.15
N MET A 150 23.59 -0.69 -0.66
CA MET A 150 23.40 -2.08 -1.09
C MET A 150 23.28 -2.99 0.14
N GLY A 151 22.21 -3.79 0.19
CA GLY A 151 21.86 -4.58 1.36
C GLY A 151 20.78 -3.97 2.26
N ASN A 152 20.44 -2.69 2.08
CA ASN A 152 19.38 -2.04 2.85
C ASN A 152 18.01 -2.17 2.14
N LEU A 153 17.22 -3.18 2.55
CA LEU A 153 15.87 -3.40 2.03
C LEU A 153 14.96 -2.18 2.21
N SER A 154 14.97 -1.56 3.38
CA SER A 154 14.12 -0.40 3.68
C SER A 154 14.37 0.73 2.67
N PHE A 155 15.64 1.04 2.38
CA PHE A 155 16.00 2.08 1.42
C PHE A 155 15.49 1.76 0.01
N PHE A 156 15.77 0.56 -0.50
CA PHE A 156 15.44 0.16 -1.88
C PHE A 156 13.96 -0.15 -2.10
N LEU A 157 13.20 -0.44 -1.03
CA LEU A 157 11.77 -0.71 -1.07
C LEU A 157 10.92 0.46 -0.58
N GLY A 158 11.53 1.60 -0.22
CA GLY A 158 10.83 2.81 0.20
C GLY A 158 10.21 2.71 1.60
N GLY A 159 10.77 1.90 2.48
CA GLY A 159 10.34 1.77 3.88
C GLY A 159 11.22 2.58 4.84
N LYS A 160 10.64 2.95 5.99
CA LYS A 160 11.38 3.62 7.07
C LYS A 160 12.15 2.61 7.91
N SER A 161 13.48 2.72 7.90
CA SER A 161 14.40 1.97 8.75
C SER A 161 14.35 2.46 10.20
N ALA A 162 14.87 1.63 11.11
CA ALA A 162 15.10 1.99 12.51
C ALA A 162 16.07 3.18 12.67
N SER A 163 17.04 3.29 11.75
CA SER A 163 18.07 4.32 11.74
C SER A 163 17.59 5.66 11.17
N ASP A 164 16.38 5.71 10.62
CA ASP A 164 15.87 6.90 9.93
C ASP A 164 15.28 7.91 10.92
N GLY A 165 15.64 9.18 10.72
CA GLY A 165 15.16 10.29 11.54
C GLY A 165 13.67 10.60 11.41
N ALA A 166 13.21 11.58 12.19
CA ALA A 166 11.81 12.01 12.20
C ALA A 166 11.33 12.59 10.85
N LYS A 167 12.20 13.32 10.12
CA LYS A 167 11.88 13.99 8.84
C LYS A 167 12.12 13.11 7.60
N TRP A 168 12.13 11.78 7.76
CA TRP A 168 12.41 10.82 6.68
C TRP A 168 11.36 10.87 5.55
N ARG A 169 11.83 10.61 4.31
CA ARG A 169 11.01 10.42 3.12
C ARG A 169 11.57 9.25 2.29
N PRO A 170 10.72 8.49 1.59
CA PRO A 170 11.19 7.39 0.75
C PRO A 170 11.99 7.93 -0.44
N ASN A 171 13.03 7.19 -0.85
CA ASN A 171 13.76 7.48 -2.08
C ASN A 171 13.04 6.81 -3.26
N LEU A 172 12.29 7.60 -4.02
CA LEU A 172 11.50 7.09 -5.16
C LEU A 172 12.36 6.59 -6.32
N GLU A 173 13.57 7.13 -6.49
CA GLU A 173 14.52 6.69 -7.52
C GLU A 173 15.04 5.29 -7.21
N ALA A 174 15.42 5.04 -5.95
CA ALA A 174 15.83 3.71 -5.49
C ALA A 174 14.73 2.68 -5.69
N VAL A 175 13.48 3.03 -5.35
CA VAL A 175 12.32 2.14 -5.55
C VAL A 175 12.10 1.83 -7.03
N ARG A 176 12.15 2.84 -7.90
CA ARG A 176 12.04 2.64 -9.35
C ARG A 176 13.16 1.76 -9.89
N ALA A 177 14.40 1.94 -9.41
CA ALA A 177 15.53 1.09 -9.81
C ALA A 177 15.31 -0.37 -9.37
N THR A 178 14.84 -0.60 -8.15
CA THR A 178 14.54 -1.95 -7.65
C THR A 178 13.43 -2.64 -8.44
N VAL A 179 12.37 -1.90 -8.79
CA VAL A 179 11.28 -2.45 -9.61
C VAL A 179 11.77 -2.77 -11.02
N LYS A 180 12.55 -1.88 -11.64
CA LYS A 180 13.16 -2.13 -12.95
C LYS A 180 14.07 -3.36 -12.93
N PHE A 181 14.91 -3.49 -11.90
CA PHE A 181 15.73 -4.69 -11.66
C PHE A 181 14.86 -5.95 -11.62
N ALA A 182 13.84 -5.99 -10.74
CA ALA A 182 13.01 -7.16 -10.57
C ALA A 182 12.20 -7.53 -11.83
N MET A 183 11.80 -6.53 -12.61
CA MET A 183 11.14 -6.72 -13.90
C MET A 183 12.09 -7.26 -14.97
N ALA A 184 13.32 -6.75 -15.03
CA ALA A 184 14.33 -7.18 -16.01
C ALA A 184 14.76 -8.64 -15.82
N THR A 185 14.83 -9.10 -14.57
CA THR A 185 15.18 -10.50 -14.27
C THR A 185 14.05 -11.48 -14.63
N GLY A 186 12.81 -11.01 -14.77
CA GLY A 186 11.62 -11.85 -14.99
C GLY A 186 11.30 -12.82 -13.85
N ARG A 187 12.13 -12.91 -12.80
CA ARG A 187 12.03 -13.89 -11.71
C ARG A 187 10.70 -13.83 -10.97
N LEU A 188 10.15 -12.62 -10.85
CA LEU A 188 8.92 -12.33 -10.12
C LEU A 188 7.69 -12.22 -11.03
N SER A 189 7.86 -12.34 -12.35
CA SER A 189 6.76 -12.22 -13.30
C SER A 189 5.72 -13.33 -13.08
N GLN A 190 4.45 -12.90 -13.05
CA GLN A 190 3.30 -13.77 -13.28
C GLN A 190 2.99 -13.71 -14.77
N GLU A 191 3.75 -14.43 -15.59
CA GLU A 191 3.31 -14.73 -16.96
C GLU A 191 2.54 -16.05 -16.90
N GLY A 192 1.24 -15.98 -17.16
CA GLY A 192 0.34 -17.12 -17.25
C GLY A 192 -0.54 -17.36 -16.02
N VAL A 193 -1.68 -16.67 -15.97
CA VAL A 193 -3.03 -17.29 -15.86
C VAL A 193 -3.97 -16.48 -16.74
#